data_AF-A0A8T6S0B6-F1
#
_entry.id   AF-A0A8T6S0B6-F1
#
_cell.length_a   1.000
_cell.length_b   1.000
_cell.length_c   1.000
_cell.angle_alpha   90.00
_cell.angle_beta   90.00
_cell.angle_gamma   90.00
#
_symmetry.space_group_name_H-M   'P 1'
#
loop_
_entity.id
_entity.type
_entity.pdbx_description
1 polymer ?
#
loop_
_entity_poly.entity_id
_entity_poly.type
_entity_poly.pdbx_seq_one_letter_code
_entity_poly.pdbx_strand_id
1 'polypeptide(L)'
;MVFKGGTCLRKLHGLNRFSEDLDFSLASKDVGEAEARDVVEAGVSMMERSGMPVVIKGWSSRRGGFNCRLRYEGPLYTGEDLSRGSLQIEISSIVPTMEPVWTSIASEYVDVGTFLVQAMDPEEMAAEKLR
;
A
#
# COMPACT_ATOMS: atom_id res chain seq x y z
N MET A 1 -0.07 6.57 -7.85
CA MET A 1 0.96 5.96 -6.99
C MET A 1 1.34 4.63 -7.59
N VAL A 2 2.60 4.20 -7.45
CA VAL A 2 3.12 2.95 -8.03
C VAL A 2 3.40 1.95 -6.92
N PHE A 3 2.77 0.78 -6.99
CA PHE A 3 2.86 -0.29 -5.99
C PHE A 3 4.17 -1.06 -6.13
N LYS A 4 4.87 -1.29 -5.01
CA LYS A 4 6.18 -1.95 -5.01
C LYS A 4 6.41 -2.77 -3.74
N GLY A 5 7.65 -3.22 -3.57
CA GLY A 5 8.10 -3.84 -2.33
C GLY A 5 7.61 -5.27 -2.11
N GLY A 6 7.60 -5.69 -0.84
CA GLY A 6 7.38 -7.09 -0.48
C GLY A 6 5.98 -7.61 -0.81
N THR A 7 4.98 -6.77 -0.54
CA THR A 7 3.58 -7.12 -0.74
C THR A 7 3.22 -7.15 -2.22
N CYS A 8 3.83 -6.30 -3.04
CA CYS A 8 3.72 -6.34 -4.49
C CYS A 8 4.26 -7.68 -5.05
N LEU A 9 5.48 -8.06 -4.65
CA LEU A 9 6.08 -9.34 -5.04
C LEU A 9 5.25 -10.55 -4.59
N ARG A 10 4.65 -10.49 -3.39
CA ARG A 10 3.73 -11.54 -2.92
C ARG A 10 2.49 -11.64 -3.80
N LYS A 11 1.82 -10.52 -4.07
CA LYS A 11 0.52 -10.50 -4.78
C LYS A 11 0.65 -10.73 -6.29
N LEU A 12 1.76 -10.33 -6.90
CA LEU A 12 1.95 -10.41 -8.36
C LEU A 12 2.92 -11.50 -8.81
N HIS A 13 3.89 -11.88 -7.98
CA HIS A 13 5.00 -12.76 -8.38
C HIS A 13 5.15 -14.02 -7.51
N GLY A 14 4.15 -14.32 -6.67
CA GLY A 14 4.09 -15.58 -5.92
C GLY A 14 5.13 -15.72 -4.81
N LEU A 15 5.66 -14.60 -4.29
CA LEU A 15 6.62 -14.64 -3.19
C LEU A 15 5.99 -15.28 -1.94
N ASN A 16 6.50 -16.45 -1.54
CA ASN A 16 5.99 -17.22 -0.40
C ASN A 16 6.53 -16.71 0.94
N ARG A 17 6.29 -15.43 1.23
CA ARG A 17 6.55 -14.84 2.55
C ARG A 17 5.43 -13.89 2.95
N PHE A 18 5.21 -13.79 4.24
CA PHE A 18 4.28 -12.81 4.79
C PHE A 18 4.86 -11.39 4.71
N SER A 19 3.97 -10.41 4.49
CA SER A 19 4.28 -8.98 4.37
C SER A 19 3.02 -8.22 4.75
N GLU A 20 3.11 -7.36 5.78
CA GLU A 20 1.99 -6.57 6.31
C GLU A 20 1.96 -5.14 5.78
N ASP A 21 3.09 -4.65 5.27
CA ASP A 21 3.25 -3.26 4.84
C ASP A 21 2.79 -3.07 3.39
N LEU A 22 2.34 -1.87 3.05
CA LEU A 22 2.11 -1.45 1.67
C LEU A 22 3.14 -0.41 1.27
N ASP A 23 3.99 -0.76 0.32
CA ASP A 23 5.04 0.10 -0.20
C ASP A 23 4.61 0.70 -1.55
N PHE A 24 4.78 2.01 -1.69
CA PHE A 24 4.54 2.73 -2.92
C PHE A 24 5.69 3.68 -3.27
N SER A 25 5.76 4.06 -4.54
CA SER A 25 6.48 5.22 -5.03
C SER A 25 5.50 6.26 -5.59
N LEU A 26 5.88 7.53 -5.55
CA LEU A 26 5.20 8.56 -6.33
C LEU A 26 5.28 8.21 -7.82
N ALA A 27 4.20 8.47 -8.57
CA ALA A 27 4.11 8.09 -9.98
C ALA A 27 4.93 9.01 -10.89
N SER A 28 5.08 10.27 -10.52
CA SER A 28 5.92 11.26 -11.19
C SER A 28 6.42 12.29 -10.17
N LYS A 29 7.34 13.16 -10.61
CA LYS A 29 7.88 14.25 -9.77
C LYS A 29 6.87 15.37 -9.52
N ASP A 30 5.80 15.42 -10.30
CA ASP A 30 4.75 16.43 -10.19
C ASP A 30 3.71 16.07 -9.13
N VAL A 31 3.66 14.80 -8.70
CA VAL A 31 2.82 14.36 -7.60
C VAL A 31 3.57 14.62 -6.30
N GLY A 32 3.00 15.46 -5.43
CA GLY A 32 3.56 15.76 -4.13
C GLY A 32 3.06 14.83 -3.03
N GLU A 33 3.52 15.12 -1.81
CA GLU A 33 3.07 14.43 -0.60
C GLU A 33 1.58 14.69 -0.32
N ALA A 34 1.06 15.89 -0.62
CA ALA A 34 -0.33 16.23 -0.36
C ALA A 34 -1.29 15.36 -1.19
N GLU A 35 -1.06 15.26 -2.50
CA GLU A 35 -1.88 14.47 -3.42
C GLU A 35 -1.85 12.98 -3.07
N ALA A 36 -0.69 12.48 -2.63
CA ALA A 36 -0.58 11.09 -2.22
C ALA A 36 -1.21 10.82 -0.84
N ARG A 37 -1.23 11.80 0.07
CA ARG A 37 -2.04 11.72 1.30
C ARG A 37 -3.54 11.69 0.99
N ASP A 38 -4.01 12.50 0.05
CA ASP A 38 -5.42 12.51 -0.38
C ASP A 38 -5.86 11.13 -0.88
N VAL A 39 -5.00 10.43 -1.64
CA VAL A 39 -5.28 9.06 -2.10
C VAL A 39 -5.42 8.08 -0.93
N VAL A 40 -4.54 8.17 0.08
CA VAL A 40 -4.61 7.32 1.27
C VAL A 40 -5.87 7.63 2.08
N GLU A 41 -6.19 8.91 2.28
CA GLU A 41 -7.39 9.34 3.00
C GLU A 41 -8.69 8.92 2.28
N ALA A 42 -8.71 8.95 0.94
CA ALA A 42 -9.80 8.40 0.16
C ALA A 42 -9.95 6.89 0.38
N GLY A 43 -8.85 6.14 0.45
CA GLY A 43 -8.85 4.70 0.77
C GLY A 43 -9.35 4.41 2.18
N VAL A 44 -8.91 5.18 3.18
CA VAL A 44 -9.41 5.12 4.56
C VAL A 44 -10.92 5.38 4.60
N SER A 45 -11.38 6.41 3.90
CA SER A 45 -12.82 6.71 3.79
C SER A 45 -13.62 5.57 3.15
N MET A 46 -13.04 4.85 2.19
CA MET A 46 -13.67 3.65 1.61
C MET A 46 -13.77 2.50 2.63
N MET A 47 -12.73 2.30 3.44
CA MET A 47 -12.75 1.31 4.52
C MET A 47 -13.86 1.61 5.53
N GLU A 48 -13.98 2.87 5.98
CA GLU A 48 -15.05 3.27 6.91
C GLU A 48 -16.44 3.03 6.31
N ARG A 49 -16.67 3.41 5.05
CA ARG A 49 -17.94 3.17 4.35
C ARG A 49 -18.27 1.69 4.17
N SER A 50 -17.26 0.82 4.14
CA SER A 50 -17.44 -0.64 4.11
C SER A 50 -17.73 -1.25 5.49
N GLY A 51 -17.89 -0.43 6.54
CA GLY A 51 -18.16 -0.90 7.90
C GLY A 51 -16.91 -1.38 8.63
N MET A 52 -15.72 -0.95 8.19
CA MET A 52 -14.45 -1.23 8.86
C MET A 52 -13.90 0.07 9.47
N PRO A 53 -14.19 0.34 10.76
CA PRO A 53 -13.63 1.48 11.48
C PRO A 53 -12.10 1.49 11.38
N VAL A 54 -11.54 2.64 11.02
CA VAL A 54 -10.10 2.80 10.82
C VAL A 54 -9.64 4.16 11.35
N VAL A 55 -8.45 4.20 11.93
CA VAL A 55 -7.84 5.40 12.47
C VAL A 55 -6.42 5.55 11.92
N ILE A 56 -6.13 6.70 11.32
CA ILE A 56 -4.76 7.11 11.00
C ILE A 56 -4.07 7.54 12.30
N LYS A 57 -3.03 6.82 12.73
CA LYS A 57 -2.28 7.13 13.96
C LYS A 57 -1.34 8.32 13.81
N GLY A 58 -1.11 8.77 12.59
CA GLY A 58 -0.32 9.94 12.26
C GLY A 58 0.47 9.75 10.96
N TRP A 59 1.02 10.86 10.49
CA TRP A 59 1.92 10.92 9.35
C TRP A 59 3.35 11.18 9.82
N SER A 60 4.33 10.52 9.22
CA SER A 60 5.75 10.81 9.42
C SER A 60 6.43 11.04 8.09
N SER A 61 6.96 12.23 7.89
CA SER A 61 7.78 12.56 6.73
C SER A 61 9.25 12.32 7.05
N ARG A 62 9.99 11.74 6.11
CA ARG A 62 11.43 11.46 6.20
C ARG A 62 12.12 11.94 4.93
N ARG A 63 13.45 12.04 4.95
CA ARG A 63 14.21 12.34 3.73
C ARG A 63 14.01 11.16 2.75
N GLY A 64 13.30 11.40 1.65
CA GLY A 64 13.05 10.39 0.61
C GLY A 64 11.65 9.76 0.60
N GLY A 65 10.73 10.24 1.44
CA GLY A 65 9.34 9.74 1.44
C GLY A 65 8.59 10.07 2.73
N PHE A 66 7.40 9.51 2.86
CA PHE A 66 6.57 9.65 4.04
C PHE A 66 5.79 8.37 4.28
N ASN A 67 5.33 8.18 5.51
CA ASN A 67 4.54 7.01 5.87
C ASN A 67 3.38 7.40 6.78
N CYS A 68 2.40 6.50 6.86
CA CYS A 68 1.37 6.54 7.87
C CYS A 68 1.12 5.14 8.41
N ARG A 69 0.67 5.09 9.66
CA ARG A 69 0.20 3.85 10.28
C ARG A 69 -1.29 3.93 10.52
N LEU A 70 -2.01 2.90 10.09
CA LEU A 70 -3.43 2.72 10.29
C LEU A 70 -3.69 1.67 11.37
N ARG A 71 -4.73 1.86 12.16
CA ARG A 71 -5.30 0.85 13.06
C ARG A 71 -6.75 0.66 12.66
N TYR A 72 -7.19 -0.58 12.46
CA TYR A 72 -8.53 -0.86 11.95
C TYR A 72 -9.20 -2.03 12.68
N GLU A 73 -10.52 -2.01 12.70
CA GLU A 73 -11.39 -3.04 13.25
C GLU A 73 -11.85 -3.95 12.12
N GLY A 74 -10.98 -4.89 11.74
CA GLY A 74 -11.26 -5.85 10.67
C GLY A 74 -12.17 -7.00 11.11
N PRO A 75 -12.42 -7.99 10.22
CA PRO A 75 -13.34 -9.10 10.49
C PRO A 75 -13.02 -9.96 11.73
N LEU A 76 -11.77 -9.92 12.21
CA LEU A 76 -11.30 -10.67 13.39
C LEU A 76 -11.27 -9.82 14.68
N TYR A 77 -11.79 -8.59 14.66
CA TYR A 77 -11.83 -7.72 15.84
C TYR A 77 -12.80 -8.26 16.89
N THR A 78 -12.35 -8.37 18.14
CA THR A 78 -13.11 -8.97 19.26
C THR A 78 -13.56 -7.94 20.31
N GLY A 79 -13.42 -6.64 20.03
CA GLY A 79 -13.67 -5.56 20.99
C GLY A 79 -12.42 -5.11 21.77
N GLU A 80 -11.37 -5.92 21.80
CA GLU A 80 -10.12 -5.63 22.51
C GLU A 80 -9.11 -4.91 21.60
N ASP A 81 -8.37 -3.91 22.10
CA ASP A 81 -7.40 -3.17 21.26
C ASP A 81 -6.32 -4.08 20.64
N LEU A 82 -5.92 -5.15 21.33
CA LEU A 82 -4.97 -6.14 20.83
C LEU A 82 -5.47 -6.85 19.55
N SER A 83 -6.79 -6.98 19.38
CA SER A 83 -7.41 -7.62 18.22
C SER A 83 -7.58 -6.70 17.01
N ARG A 84 -7.28 -5.40 17.14
CA ARG A 84 -7.27 -4.48 15.99
C ARG A 84 -6.13 -4.83 15.04
N GLY A 85 -6.39 -4.70 13.75
CA GLY A 85 -5.36 -4.80 12.73
C GLY A 85 -4.45 -3.56 12.73
N SER A 86 -3.27 -3.71 12.15
CA SER A 86 -2.36 -2.60 11.86
C SER A 86 -1.88 -2.70 10.42
N LEU A 87 -1.84 -1.55 9.75
CA LEU A 87 -1.33 -1.45 8.39
C LEU A 87 -0.38 -0.27 8.31
N GLN A 88 0.85 -0.49 7.84
CA GLN A 88 1.78 0.59 7.56
C GLN A 88 1.79 0.83 6.04
N ILE A 89 1.66 2.10 5.66
CA ILE A 89 1.77 2.53 4.27
C ILE A 89 3.01 3.40 4.18
N GLU A 90 3.94 3.00 3.32
CA GLU A 90 5.17 3.74 3.04
C GLU A 90 5.16 4.23 1.59
N ILE A 91 5.46 5.51 1.40
CA ILE A 91 5.41 6.17 0.10
C ILE A 91 6.74 6.87 -0.13
N SER A 92 7.53 6.33 -1.06
CA SER A 92 8.81 6.90 -1.46
C SER A 92 8.61 8.05 -2.42
N SER A 93 9.38 9.13 -2.22
CA SER A 93 9.48 10.23 -3.18
C SER A 93 10.38 9.92 -4.38
N ILE A 94 11.02 8.74 -4.38
CA ILE A 94 11.80 8.25 -5.52
C ILE A 94 10.82 7.67 -6.54
N VAL A 95 10.73 8.35 -7.67
CA VAL A 95 9.92 7.92 -8.81
C VAL A 95 10.60 6.75 -9.53
N PRO A 96 9.84 5.79 -10.08
CA PRO A 96 10.39 4.70 -10.87
C PRO A 96 11.18 5.22 -12.08
N THR A 97 12.25 4.49 -12.41
CA THR A 97 13.11 4.74 -13.57
C THR A 97 12.54 4.06 -14.81
N MET A 98 11.95 2.87 -14.63
CA MET A 98 11.25 2.13 -15.67
C MET A 98 9.76 2.51 -15.67
N GLU A 99 9.10 2.32 -16.80
CA GLU A 99 7.67 2.60 -16.90
C GLU A 99 6.88 1.60 -16.04
N PRO A 100 6.02 2.07 -15.12
CA PRO A 100 5.22 1.18 -14.29
C PRO A 100 4.21 0.37 -15.12
N VAL A 101 3.98 -0.88 -14.72
CA VAL A 101 3.12 -1.82 -15.46
C VAL A 101 1.76 -1.93 -14.79
N TRP A 102 0.68 -1.73 -15.56
CA TRP A 102 -0.67 -2.05 -15.10
C TRP A 102 -0.87 -3.56 -15.05
N THR A 103 -1.15 -4.09 -13.87
CA THR A 103 -1.35 -5.52 -13.63
C THR A 103 -2.65 -5.76 -12.87
N SER A 104 -3.32 -6.86 -13.19
CA SER A 104 -4.51 -7.31 -12.48
C SER A 104 -4.16 -8.20 -11.28
N ILE A 105 -4.75 -7.92 -10.12
CA ILE A 105 -4.73 -8.79 -8.95
C ILE A 105 -6.11 -9.45 -8.83
N ALA A 106 -6.13 -10.78 -8.88
CA ALA A 106 -7.31 -11.55 -8.50
C ALA A 106 -7.37 -11.59 -6.96
N SER A 107 -8.49 -11.15 -6.38
CA SER A 107 -8.69 -11.27 -4.94
C SER A 107 -8.86 -12.73 -4.50
N GLU A 108 -8.33 -13.06 -3.33
CA GLU A 108 -8.60 -14.33 -2.63
C GLU A 108 -10.03 -14.36 -2.07
N TYR A 109 -10.67 -13.19 -1.96
CA TYR A 109 -12.04 -13.01 -1.51
C TYR A 109 -12.97 -12.91 -2.71
N VAL A 110 -13.94 -13.83 -2.78
CA VAL A 110 -14.87 -14.00 -3.90
C VAL A 110 -15.77 -12.78 -4.17
N ASP A 111 -15.96 -11.93 -3.17
CA ASP A 111 -16.80 -10.74 -3.17
C ASP A 111 -16.09 -9.46 -3.62
N VAL A 112 -14.74 -9.48 -3.75
CA VAL A 112 -13.94 -8.28 -4.10
C VAL A 112 -13.62 -8.22 -5.61
N GLY A 113 -13.67 -9.36 -6.32
CA GLY A 113 -13.36 -9.42 -7.75
C GLY A 113 -11.89 -9.17 -8.09
N THR A 114 -11.61 -8.98 -9.39
CA THR A 114 -10.27 -8.64 -9.89
C THR A 114 -10.14 -7.12 -9.99
N PHE A 115 -9.00 -6.57 -9.54
CA PHE A 115 -8.72 -5.14 -9.61
C PHE A 115 -7.36 -4.86 -10.24
N LEU A 116 -7.19 -3.66 -10.79
CA LEU A 116 -5.96 -3.22 -11.43
C LEU A 116 -5.09 -2.44 -10.45
N VAL A 117 -3.79 -2.66 -10.52
CA VAL A 117 -2.77 -1.88 -9.82
C VAL A 117 -1.69 -1.46 -10.80
N GLN A 118 -1.15 -0.27 -10.60
CA GLN A 118 0.05 0.16 -11.29
C GLN A 118 1.25 -0.31 -10.45
N ALA A 119 2.00 -1.29 -10.94
CA ALA A 119 3.12 -1.89 -10.23
C ALA A 119 4.47 -1.40 -10.79
N MET A 120 5.48 -1.34 -9.94
CA MET A 120 6.87 -1.12 -10.37
C MET A 120 7.35 -2.29 -11.21
N ASP A 121 8.21 -2.03 -12.19
CA ASP A 121 8.80 -3.08 -13.00
C ASP A 121 9.54 -4.11 -12.12
N PRO A 122 9.41 -5.44 -12.37
CA PRO A 122 10.06 -6.46 -11.56
C PRO A 122 11.59 -6.36 -11.53
N GLU A 123 12.24 -5.93 -12.62
CA GLU A 123 13.70 -5.74 -12.66
C GLU A 123 14.11 -4.58 -11.75
N GLU A 124 13.35 -3.49 -11.77
CA GLU A 124 13.58 -2.34 -10.90
C GLU A 124 13.34 -2.70 -9.42
N MET A 125 12.28 -3.46 -9.11
CA MET A 125 12.03 -3.96 -7.75
C MET A 125 13.16 -4.87 -7.26
N ALA A 126 13.71 -5.72 -8.14
CA ALA A 126 14.86 -6.56 -7.79
C ALA A 126 16.11 -5.71 -7.52
N ALA A 127 16.36 -4.69 -8.34
CA ALA A 127 17.46 -3.75 -8.13
C ALA A 127 17.33 -2.97 -6.81
N GLU A 128 16.12 -2.53 -6.42
CA GLU A 128 15.88 -1.88 -5.11
C GLU A 128 16.23 -2.78 -3.93
N LYS A 129 16.12 -4.11 -4.05
CA LYS A 129 16.44 -5.06 -2.97
C LYS A 129 17.93 -5.37 -2.84
N LEU A 130 18.74 -5.06 -3.86
CA LEU A 130 20.19 -5.29 -3.86
C LEU A 130 21.00 -4.06 -3.44
N ARG A 131 20.37 -2.88 -3.36
CA ARG A 131 20.98 -1.65 -2.85
C ARG A 131 21.05 -1.63 -1.32
#